data_AF-A0A2G6I5C5-F1
#
_entry.id   AF-A0A2G6I5C5-F1
#
_cell.length_a   1.000
_cell.length_b   1.000
_cell.length_c   1.000
_cell.angle_alpha   90.00
_cell.angle_beta   90.00
_cell.angle_gamma   90.00
#
_symmetry.space_group_name_H-M   'P 1'
#
loop_
_entity.id
_entity.type
_entity.pdbx_description
1 polymer ?
#
loop_
_entity_poly.entity_id
_entity_poly.type
_entity_poly.pdbx_seq_one_letter_code
_entity_poly.pdbx_strand_id
1 'polypeptide(L)'
;MTIQSIESLEERALGTVVHVGAGCGDGLEDTLSLPAKRVVLVEPNPACLPPLQRIAQTNGRVTLLDVAVSAQDSPPETAPLHVWNTTALASLRDATGLRRLFPGLREVTTPTVRLMSVPALLAHCAPKAEDANLLILDAPGETGAIIEQLARS
;
A
#
# COMPACT_ATOMS: atom_id res chain seq x y z
N MET A 1 -2.06 -12.49 16.04
CA MET A 1 -1.23 -11.86 14.99
C MET A 1 0.12 -11.55 15.61
N THR A 2 1.19 -12.22 15.20
CA THR A 2 2.55 -11.99 15.74
C THR A 2 3.21 -10.91 14.89
N ILE A 3 3.61 -9.79 15.50
CA ILE A 3 4.39 -8.74 14.84
C ILE A 3 5.84 -9.20 14.86
N GLN A 4 6.41 -9.51 13.70
CA GLN A 4 7.81 -9.88 13.53
C GLN A 4 8.56 -8.75 12.81
N SER A 5 9.79 -8.47 13.22
CA SER A 5 10.69 -7.53 12.54
C SER A 5 11.01 -8.04 11.14
N ILE A 6 11.11 -7.15 10.15
CA ILE A 6 11.42 -7.49 8.75
C ILE A 6 12.72 -8.31 8.65
N GLU A 7 13.73 -7.96 9.45
CA GLU A 7 15.02 -8.69 9.55
C GLU A 7 14.85 -10.19 9.87
N SER A 8 13.86 -10.56 10.68
CA SER A 8 13.61 -11.96 11.04
C SER A 8 12.90 -12.77 9.94
N LEU A 9 12.43 -12.08 8.89
CA LEU A 9 11.77 -12.70 7.74
C LEU A 9 12.74 -12.96 6.58
N GLU A 10 13.95 -12.36 6.60
CA GLU A 10 14.98 -12.56 5.57
C GLU A 10 15.46 -14.01 5.47
N GLU A 11 15.39 -14.77 6.57
CA GLU A 11 15.79 -16.18 6.62
C GLU A 11 14.68 -17.15 6.17
N ARG A 12 13.45 -16.66 5.93
CA ARG A 12 12.31 -17.48 5.50
C ARG A 12 11.98 -17.17 4.05
N ALA A 13 11.92 -18.20 3.20
CA ALA A 13 11.44 -18.04 1.84
C ALA A 13 9.97 -17.55 1.86
N LEU A 14 9.72 -16.37 1.30
CA LEU A 14 8.39 -15.76 1.25
C LEU A 14 7.69 -16.11 -0.07
N GLY A 15 6.38 -16.32 -0.01
CA GLY A 15 5.51 -16.42 -1.19
C GLY A 15 5.32 -15.06 -1.83
N THR A 16 4.38 -14.29 -1.28
CA THR A 16 4.03 -12.96 -1.76
C THR A 16 4.28 -11.90 -0.68
N VAL A 17 4.93 -10.81 -1.07
CA VAL A 17 4.98 -9.55 -0.32
C VAL A 17 4.01 -8.57 -0.96
N VAL A 18 3.09 -7.99 -0.19
CA VAL A 18 2.19 -6.92 -0.63
C VAL A 18 2.54 -5.66 0.14
N HIS A 19 2.93 -4.59 -0.55
CA HIS A 19 3.24 -3.30 0.04
C HIS A 19 2.18 -2.28 -0.38
N VAL A 20 1.32 -1.91 0.57
CA VAL A 20 0.26 -0.92 0.38
C VAL A 20 0.77 0.47 0.71
N GLY A 21 0.63 1.40 -0.22
CA GLY A 21 1.17 2.75 -0.12
C GLY A 21 2.66 2.81 -0.42
N ALA A 22 3.08 2.21 -1.53
CA ALA A 22 4.49 2.13 -1.93
C ALA A 22 5.13 3.50 -2.24
N GLY A 23 4.32 4.57 -2.29
CA GLY A 23 4.79 5.93 -2.55
C GLY A 23 5.48 6.01 -3.91
N CYS A 24 6.47 6.89 -4.02
CA CYS A 24 7.20 7.08 -5.28
C CYS A 24 8.38 6.11 -5.45
N GLY A 25 8.46 5.08 -4.59
CA GLY A 25 9.50 4.05 -4.61
C GLY A 25 10.68 4.32 -3.67
N ASP A 26 10.70 5.48 -3.01
CA ASP A 26 11.70 5.80 -2.00
C ASP A 26 11.57 4.84 -0.81
N GLY A 27 12.67 4.16 -0.43
CA GLY A 27 12.65 3.21 0.70
C GLY A 27 12.12 1.81 0.35
N LEU A 28 11.89 1.50 -0.93
CA LEU A 28 11.49 0.16 -1.34
C LEU A 28 12.65 -0.84 -1.35
N GLU A 29 13.90 -0.42 -1.13
CA GLU A 29 15.08 -1.28 -1.13
C GLU A 29 14.91 -2.49 -0.21
N ASP A 30 14.41 -2.27 1.01
CA ASP A 30 14.17 -3.34 1.99
C ASP A 30 13.04 -4.28 1.55
N THR A 31 11.98 -3.74 0.95
CA THR A 31 10.91 -4.58 0.38
C THR A 31 11.43 -5.42 -0.80
N LEU A 32 12.30 -4.82 -1.61
CA LEU A 32 12.87 -5.40 -2.82
C LEU A 32 14.09 -6.29 -2.54
N SER A 33 14.65 -6.31 -1.34
CA SER A 33 15.69 -7.26 -0.92
C SER A 33 15.10 -8.57 -0.39
N LEU A 34 13.85 -8.56 0.09
CA LEU A 34 13.20 -9.75 0.64
C LEU A 34 13.14 -10.93 -0.36
N PRO A 35 13.43 -12.17 0.09
CA PRO A 35 13.45 -13.38 -0.73
C PRO A 35 12.03 -13.89 -1.01
N ALA A 36 11.22 -13.05 -1.66
CA ALA A 36 9.84 -13.33 -2.04
C ALA A 36 9.72 -13.76 -3.50
N LYS A 37 8.89 -14.78 -3.76
CA LYS A 37 8.55 -15.25 -5.12
C LYS A 37 7.84 -14.16 -5.92
N ARG A 38 7.02 -13.33 -5.26
CA ARG A 38 6.28 -12.22 -5.85
C ARG A 38 6.26 -11.01 -4.91
N VAL A 39 6.33 -9.81 -5.49
CA VAL A 39 6.11 -8.54 -4.81
C VAL A 39 4.98 -7.79 -5.51
N VAL A 40 4.00 -7.32 -4.73
CA VAL A 40 2.89 -6.51 -5.22
C VAL A 40 3.01 -5.14 -4.57
N LEU A 41 3.29 -4.12 -5.36
CA LEU A 41 3.27 -2.73 -4.93
C LEU A 41 1.90 -2.15 -5.21
N VAL A 42 1.30 -1.48 -4.23
CA VAL A 42 -0.01 -0.83 -4.37
C VAL A 42 0.17 0.65 -4.08
N GLU A 43 -0.18 1.49 -5.04
CA GLU A 43 -0.04 2.95 -4.91
C GLU A 43 -1.14 3.63 -5.72
N PRO A 44 -1.98 4.49 -5.11
CA PRO A 44 -3.02 5.20 -5.84
C PRO A 44 -2.60 6.52 -6.47
N ASN A 45 -1.49 7.14 -6.03
CA ASN A 45 -1.11 8.48 -6.49
C ASN A 45 -0.53 8.43 -7.91
N PRO A 46 -1.20 9.03 -8.92
CA PRO A 46 -0.74 8.99 -10.31
C PRO A 46 0.66 9.57 -10.50
N ALA A 47 1.08 10.52 -9.66
CA ALA A 47 2.42 11.12 -9.72
C ALA A 47 3.53 10.13 -9.33
N CYS A 48 3.22 9.12 -8.52
CA CYS A 48 4.17 8.10 -8.09
C CYS A 48 4.18 6.85 -8.96
N LEU A 49 3.19 6.65 -9.84
CA LEU A 49 3.14 5.47 -10.72
C LEU A 49 4.33 5.36 -11.69
N PRO A 50 4.83 6.42 -12.36
CA PRO A 50 5.90 6.28 -13.34
C PRO A 50 7.19 5.63 -12.80
N PRO A 51 7.77 6.04 -11.64
CA PRO A 51 8.90 5.32 -11.08
C PRO A 51 8.59 3.88 -10.68
N LEU A 52 7.42 3.61 -10.08
CA LEU A 52 7.03 2.25 -9.70
C LEU A 52 6.85 1.33 -10.92
N GLN A 53 6.33 1.86 -12.04
CA GLN A 53 6.22 1.13 -13.30
C GLN A 53 7.58 0.71 -13.83
N ARG A 54 8.61 1.57 -13.73
CA ARG A 54 9.99 1.21 -14.12
C ARG A 54 10.55 0.10 -13.25
N ILE A 55 10.29 0.13 -11.94
CA ILE A 55 10.68 -0.95 -11.01
C ILE A 55 10.01 -2.26 -11.44
N ALA A 56 8.70 -2.25 -11.69
CA ALA A 56 7.95 -3.44 -12.12
C ALA A 56 8.43 -3.99 -13.47
N GLN A 57 8.81 -3.13 -14.42
CA GLN A 57 9.33 -3.54 -15.73
C GLN A 57 10.74 -4.14 -15.66
N THR A 58 11.57 -3.66 -14.74
CA THR A 58 12.96 -4.11 -14.59
C THR A 58 13.11 -5.29 -13.62
N ASN A 59 12.09 -5.58 -12.82
CA ASN A 59 12.10 -6.68 -11.86
C ASN A 59 10.90 -7.61 -12.09
N GLY A 60 11.14 -8.77 -12.73
CA GLY A 60 10.09 -9.70 -13.15
C GLY A 60 9.24 -10.31 -12.02
N ARG A 61 9.65 -10.15 -10.75
CA ARG A 61 8.85 -10.58 -9.59
C ARG A 61 7.88 -9.50 -9.09
N VAL A 62 8.02 -8.26 -9.56
CA VAL A 62 7.26 -7.09 -9.08
C VAL A 62 6.07 -6.81 -9.99
N THR A 63 4.89 -6.66 -9.40
CA THR A 63 3.68 -6.16 -10.07
C THR A 63 3.17 -4.91 -9.38
N LEU A 64 2.70 -3.92 -10.14
CA LEU A 64 2.12 -2.68 -9.63
C LEU A 64 0.60 -2.70 -9.75
N LEU A 65 -0.10 -2.33 -8.68
CA LEU A 65 -1.54 -2.04 -8.67
C LEU A 65 -1.76 -0.55 -8.42
N ASP A 66 -2.35 0.11 -9.42
CA ASP A 66 -2.84 1.50 -9.36
C ASP A 66 -4.25 1.53 -8.75
N VAL A 67 -4.31 1.37 -7.43
CA VAL A 67 -5.54 1.43 -6.63
C VAL A 67 -5.25 1.92 -5.22
N ALA A 68 -6.22 2.57 -4.58
CA ALA A 68 -6.23 2.78 -3.14
C ALA A 68 -6.97 1.63 -2.45
N VAL A 69 -6.43 1.16 -1.33
CA VAL A 69 -7.07 0.09 -0.54
C VAL A 69 -8.05 0.71 0.45
N SER A 70 -9.31 0.31 0.33
CA SER A 70 -10.38 0.73 1.23
C SER A 70 -10.72 -0.37 2.23
N ALA A 71 -10.96 0.04 3.48
CA ALA A 71 -11.43 -0.85 4.54
C ALA A 71 -12.94 -1.19 4.43
N GLN A 72 -13.65 -0.60 3.46
CA GLN A 72 -15.04 -0.96 3.19
C GLN A 72 -15.08 -2.30 2.44
N ASP A 73 -16.02 -3.19 2.79
CA ASP A 73 -16.20 -4.47 2.08
C ASP A 73 -16.60 -4.25 0.61
N SER A 74 -17.44 -3.25 0.38
CA SER A 74 -17.95 -2.83 -0.92
C SER A 74 -17.75 -1.32 -1.13
N PRO A 75 -16.52 -0.86 -1.41
CA PRO A 75 -16.24 0.54 -1.67
C PRO A 75 -16.86 0.96 -3.01
N PRO A 76 -17.11 2.27 -3.22
CA PRO A 76 -17.38 2.78 -4.57
C PRO A 76 -16.19 2.49 -5.49
N GLU A 77 -16.41 2.48 -6.82
CA GLU A 77 -15.35 2.17 -7.79
C GLU A 77 -14.17 3.15 -7.71
N THR A 78 -14.46 4.41 -7.39
CA THR A 78 -13.47 5.48 -7.27
C THR A 78 -13.76 6.41 -6.10
N ALA A 79 -12.73 7.13 -5.64
CA ALA A 79 -12.83 8.18 -4.63
C ALA A 79 -11.74 9.26 -4.84
N PRO A 80 -11.91 10.46 -4.27
CA PRO A 80 -10.84 11.45 -4.22
C PRO A 80 -9.68 10.99 -3.34
N LEU A 81 -8.45 11.21 -3.81
CA LEU A 81 -7.21 11.00 -3.05
C LEU A 81 -6.62 12.37 -2.75
N HIS A 82 -6.63 12.79 -1.49
CA HIS A 82 -6.14 14.09 -1.07
C HIS A 82 -4.62 14.08 -1.03
N VAL A 83 -3.96 14.78 -1.96
CA VAL A 83 -2.50 14.88 -2.05
C VAL A 83 -2.04 16.20 -1.47
N TRP A 84 -1.17 16.13 -0.47
CA TRP A 84 -0.61 17.31 0.20
C TRP A 84 0.79 17.64 -0.34
N ASN A 85 1.34 18.79 0.07
CA ASN A 85 2.75 19.15 -0.19
C ASN A 85 3.78 18.21 0.46
N THR A 86 3.32 17.27 1.28
CA THR A 86 4.08 16.09 1.69
C THR A 86 3.33 14.87 1.15
N THR A 87 3.83 14.27 0.06
CA THR A 87 3.16 13.19 -0.67
C THR A 87 2.96 11.94 0.18
N ALA A 88 3.90 11.65 1.10
CA ALA A 88 3.80 10.57 2.08
C ALA A 88 2.63 10.71 3.07
N LEU A 89 1.88 11.81 3.04
CA LEU A 89 0.68 12.02 3.85
C LEU A 89 -0.61 11.92 3.02
N ALA A 90 -0.52 11.56 1.74
CA ALA A 90 -1.70 11.43 0.88
C ALA A 90 -2.69 10.42 1.48
N SER A 91 -3.99 10.71 1.38
CA SER A 91 -5.02 9.89 2.03
C SER A 91 -6.37 10.00 1.33
N LEU A 92 -7.19 8.95 1.46
CA LEU A 92 -8.61 8.98 1.09
C LEU A 92 -9.46 9.83 2.06
N ARG A 93 -8.88 10.27 3.17
CA ARG A 93 -9.55 11.07 4.19
C ARG A 93 -9.08 12.51 4.18
N ASP A 94 -10.00 13.40 4.51
CA ASP A 94 -9.66 14.79 4.81
C ASP A 94 -8.68 14.89 5.99
N ALA A 95 -7.70 15.79 5.84
CA ALA A 95 -6.74 16.12 6.89
C ALA A 95 -7.41 16.89 8.04
N THR A 96 -8.01 16.18 8.99
CA THR A 96 -8.63 16.77 10.20
C THR A 96 -7.57 17.09 11.25
N GLY A 97 -7.16 16.10 12.06
CA GLY A 97 -6.14 16.25 13.09
C GLY A 97 -4.75 16.60 12.52
N LEU A 98 -4.46 16.15 11.31
CA LEU A 98 -3.15 16.30 10.66
C LEU A 98 -2.77 17.77 10.44
N ARG A 99 -3.72 18.65 10.11
CA ARG A 99 -3.47 20.10 9.95
C ARG A 99 -3.02 20.77 11.25
N ARG A 100 -3.39 20.22 12.42
CA ARG A 100 -2.93 20.73 13.72
C ARG A 100 -1.47 20.34 14.00
N LEU A 101 -1.03 19.19 13.49
CA LEU A 101 0.35 18.71 13.64
C LEU A 101 1.29 19.34 12.62
N PHE A 102 0.78 19.66 11.43
CA PHE A 102 1.55 20.23 10.32
C PHE A 102 0.90 21.54 9.84
N PRO A 103 1.21 22.69 10.47
CA PRO A 103 0.58 23.97 10.12
C PRO A 103 0.90 24.45 8.68
N GLY A 104 1.98 23.94 8.08
CA GLY A 104 2.34 24.18 6.67
C GLY A 104 1.72 23.20 5.67
N LEU A 105 0.81 22.31 6.10
CA LEU A 105 0.17 21.33 5.23
C LEU A 105 -0.82 22.02 4.30
N ARG A 106 -0.59 21.88 2.99
CA ARG A 106 -1.47 22.43 1.93
C ARG A 106 -1.86 21.34 0.97
N GLU A 107 -3.13 21.33 0.55
CA GLU A 107 -3.59 20.44 -0.52
C GLU A 107 -2.95 20.93 -1.82
N VAL A 108 -2.40 20.00 -2.58
CA VAL A 108 -1.78 20.28 -3.88
C VAL A 108 -2.73 19.85 -5.00
N THR A 109 -3.35 18.68 -4.86
CA THR A 109 -4.29 18.14 -5.84
C THR A 109 -5.16 17.05 -5.21
N THR A 110 -6.27 16.73 -5.87
CA THR A 110 -7.23 15.73 -5.43
C THR A 110 -7.65 14.84 -6.61
N PRO A 111 -6.74 14.01 -7.14
CA PRO A 111 -7.07 13.11 -8.23
C PRO A 111 -8.14 12.09 -7.79
N THR A 112 -9.01 11.72 -8.73
CA THR A 112 -9.89 10.58 -8.58
C THR A 112 -9.09 9.30 -8.82
N VAL A 113 -9.10 8.38 -7.85
CA VAL A 113 -8.36 7.12 -7.90
C VAL A 113 -9.32 5.93 -7.80
N ARG A 114 -8.91 4.79 -8.33
CA ARG A 114 -9.67 3.54 -8.21
C ARG A 114 -9.55 2.99 -6.80
N LEU A 115 -10.63 2.43 -6.28
CA LEU A 115 -10.63 1.72 -5.01
C LEU A 115 -10.63 0.21 -5.19
N MET A 116 -10.05 -0.47 -4.21
CA MET A 116 -10.11 -1.91 -4.05
C MET A 116 -10.34 -2.23 -2.58
N SER A 117 -11.25 -3.17 -2.27
CA SER A 117 -11.44 -3.62 -0.89
C SER A 117 -10.30 -4.56 -0.46
N VAL A 118 -10.09 -4.70 0.84
CA VAL A 118 -9.09 -5.64 1.38
C VAL A 118 -9.35 -7.08 0.91
N PRO A 119 -10.59 -7.63 0.93
CA PRO A 119 -10.84 -8.97 0.39
C PRO A 119 -10.48 -9.11 -1.10
N ALA A 120 -10.81 -8.10 -1.91
CA ALA A 120 -10.46 -8.10 -3.33
C ALA A 120 -8.94 -8.05 -3.56
N LEU A 121 -8.21 -7.26 -2.76
CA LEU A 121 -6.75 -7.21 -2.80
C LEU A 121 -6.14 -8.57 -2.46
N LEU A 122 -6.57 -9.20 -1.37
CA LEU A 122 -6.07 -10.51 -0.95
C LEU A 122 -6.36 -11.58 -2.00
N ALA A 123 -7.57 -11.59 -2.56
CA ALA A 123 -7.94 -12.50 -3.65
C ALA A 123 -7.08 -12.28 -4.90
N HIS A 124 -6.79 -11.01 -5.26
CA HIS A 124 -5.93 -10.67 -6.39
C HIS A 124 -4.47 -11.11 -6.18
N CYS A 125 -3.98 -10.97 -4.95
CA CYS A 125 -2.62 -11.38 -4.60
C CYS A 125 -2.47 -12.92 -4.55
N ALA A 126 -3.59 -13.64 -4.37
CA ALA A 126 -3.69 -15.09 -4.33
C ALA A 126 -2.60 -15.75 -3.45
N PRO A 127 -2.46 -15.35 -2.17
CA PRO A 127 -1.48 -15.95 -1.28
C PRO A 127 -1.81 -17.44 -1.14
N LYS A 128 -0.85 -18.31 -1.48
CA LYS A 128 -0.98 -19.75 -1.21
C LYS A 128 -0.87 -19.96 0.30
N ALA A 129 -1.79 -20.75 0.86
CA ALA A 129 -1.88 -20.97 2.31
C ALA A 129 -0.61 -21.61 2.89
N GLU A 130 0.09 -22.43 2.09
CA GLU A 130 1.36 -23.06 2.48
C GLU A 130 2.58 -22.13 2.48
N ASP A 131 2.52 -20.97 1.84
CA ASP A 131 3.64 -20.02 1.79
C ASP A 131 3.53 -18.97 2.92
N ALA A 132 4.67 -18.56 3.47
CA ALA A 132 4.73 -17.38 4.33
C ALA A 132 4.55 -16.13 3.46
N ASN A 133 3.50 -15.34 3.72
CA ASN A 133 3.20 -14.10 2.99
C ASN A 133 3.36 -12.89 3.92
N LEU A 134 3.72 -11.73 3.37
CA LEU A 134 3.93 -10.50 4.12
C LEU A 134 3.03 -9.39 3.57
N LEU A 135 2.35 -8.67 4.47
CA LEU A 135 1.61 -7.46 4.16
C LEU A 135 2.28 -6.28 4.89
N ILE A 136 2.73 -5.30 4.12
CA ILE A 136 3.27 -4.01 4.59
C ILE A 136 2.19 -2.95 4.34
N LEU A 137 1.85 -2.17 5.37
CA LEU A 137 0.81 -1.15 5.31
C LEU A 137 1.39 0.23 5.61
N ASP A 138 1.58 1.04 4.58
CA ASP A 138 1.92 2.45 4.64
C ASP A 138 0.82 3.30 3.99
N ALA A 139 -0.40 3.24 4.56
CA ALA A 139 -1.58 3.91 4.04
C ALA A 139 -2.14 4.91 5.06
N PRO A 140 -1.52 6.11 5.19
CA PRO A 140 -1.97 7.12 6.15
C PRO A 140 -3.47 7.39 6.07
N GLY A 141 -4.12 7.36 7.23
CA GLY A 141 -5.57 7.53 7.36
C GLY A 141 -6.37 6.23 7.21
N GLU A 142 -5.90 5.22 6.47
CA GLU A 142 -6.60 3.95 6.28
C GLU A 142 -6.01 2.76 7.04
N THR A 143 -4.73 2.79 7.43
CA THR A 143 -4.04 1.66 8.09
C THR A 143 -4.83 1.04 9.23
N GLY A 144 -5.38 1.85 10.15
CA GLY A 144 -6.14 1.34 11.29
C GLY A 144 -7.41 0.59 10.88
N ALA A 145 -8.16 1.14 9.91
CA ALA A 145 -9.38 0.52 9.43
C ALA A 145 -9.10 -0.77 8.64
N ILE A 146 -8.01 -0.80 7.86
CA ILE A 146 -7.55 -2.00 7.15
C ILE A 146 -7.19 -3.12 8.15
N ILE A 147 -6.45 -2.80 9.21
CA ILE A 147 -6.08 -3.77 10.26
C ILE A 147 -7.34 -4.32 10.96
N GLU A 148 -8.30 -3.46 11.29
CA GLU A 148 -9.55 -3.90 11.92
C GLU A 148 -10.36 -4.85 11.03
N GLN A 149 -10.39 -4.61 9.72
CA GLN A 149 -11.06 -5.49 8.77
C GLN A 149 -10.36 -6.85 8.67
N LEU A 150 -9.02 -6.85 8.58
CA LEU A 150 -8.20 -8.07 8.57
C LEU A 150 -8.34 -8.91 9.83
N ALA A 151 -8.55 -8.28 10.99
CA ALA A 151 -8.74 -8.99 12.25
C ALA A 151 -10.10 -9.70 12.35
N ARG A 152 -11.07 -9.34 11.49
CA ARG A 152 -12.41 -9.92 11.44
C ARG A 152 -12.59 -10.97 10.33
N SER A 153 -11.65 -11.04 9.39
CA SER A 153 -11.67 -11.95 8.23
C SER A 153 -11.13 -13.34 8.53
#